data_AF-A0A532CHB4-F1
#
_entry.id   AF-A0A532CHB4-F1
#
_cell.length_a   1.000
_cell.length_b   1.000
_cell.length_c   1.000
_cell.angle_alpha   90.00
_cell.angle_beta   90.00
_cell.angle_gamma   90.00
#
_symmetry.space_group_name_H-M   'P 1'
#
loop_
_entity.id
_entity.type
_entity.pdbx_description
1 polymer ?
#
loop_
_entity_poly.entity_id
_entity_poly.type
_entity_poly.pdbx_seq_one_letter_code
_entity_poly.pdbx_strand_id
1 'polypeptide(L)'
;MKKIWASLLIAGAVLVGAVWLVDSIGTFESHYETYQALIESESMTHGWVSHVIPKSSYDIFETHRVSGGIVTVRFRFQPGDTKDIESRCAGPTTNDPKITRYRCLHDGVPVVVRLEATGQGQVHID
;
A
#
# COMPACT_ATOMS: atom_id res chain seq x y z
N MET A 1 -21.18 -23.47 49.19
CA MET A 1 -21.62 -23.45 47.77
C MET A 1 -20.62 -22.63 46.96
N LYS A 2 -19.55 -23.25 46.48
CA LYS A 2 -18.55 -22.72 45.54
C LYS A 2 -18.85 -23.39 44.19
N LYS A 3 -18.59 -22.70 43.07
CA LYS A 3 -18.68 -23.16 41.66
C LYS A 3 -19.88 -22.61 40.86
N ILE A 4 -19.92 -21.31 40.59
CA ILE A 4 -20.66 -20.78 39.41
C ILE A 4 -19.92 -19.60 38.75
N TRP A 5 -19.01 -18.94 39.45
CA TRP A 5 -18.36 -17.72 38.96
C TRP A 5 -17.27 -17.93 37.89
N ALA A 6 -16.78 -19.15 37.71
CA ALA A 6 -15.71 -19.42 36.73
C ALA A 6 -16.21 -19.50 35.27
N SER A 7 -17.51 -19.76 35.05
CA SER A 7 -18.03 -20.04 33.70
C SER A 7 -18.39 -18.79 32.89
N LEU A 8 -18.59 -17.64 33.54
CA LEU A 8 -18.92 -16.37 32.86
C LEU A 8 -17.69 -15.64 32.32
N LEU A 9 -16.51 -15.86 32.91
CA LEU A 9 -15.27 -15.21 32.48
C LEU A 9 -14.66 -15.86 31.22
N ILE A 10 -14.95 -17.14 30.97
CA ILE A 10 -14.43 -17.87 29.81
C ILE A 10 -15.17 -17.44 28.53
N ALA A 11 -16.48 -17.18 28.60
CA ALA A 11 -17.27 -16.75 27.43
C ALA A 11 -16.90 -15.34 26.94
N GLY A 12 -16.58 -14.41 27.84
CA GLY A 12 -16.15 -13.05 27.48
C GLY A 12 -14.77 -13.01 26.80
N ALA A 13 -13.83 -13.85 27.23
CA ALA A 13 -12.49 -13.89 26.66
C ALA A 13 -12.46 -14.45 25.22
N VAL A 14 -13.33 -15.42 24.90
CA VAL A 14 -13.43 -16.00 23.55
C VAL A 14 -13.96 -14.98 22.53
N LEU A 15 -14.90 -14.11 22.94
CA LEU A 15 -15.47 -13.10 22.04
C LEU A 15 -14.50 -11.94 21.77
N VAL A 16 -13.69 -11.52 22.75
CA VAL A 16 -12.69 -10.45 22.56
C VAL A 16 -11.48 -10.92 21.74
N GLY A 17 -11.07 -12.19 21.89
CA GLY A 17 -10.00 -12.79 21.07
C GLY A 17 -10.37 -12.91 19.59
N ALA A 18 -11.66 -13.15 19.28
CA ALA A 18 -12.14 -13.24 17.90
C ALA A 18 -12.05 -11.90 17.16
N VAL A 19 -12.24 -10.76 17.83
CA VAL A 19 -12.20 -9.43 17.19
C VAL A 19 -10.78 -9.07 16.70
N TRP A 20 -9.73 -9.44 17.44
CA TRP A 20 -8.35 -9.19 17.05
C TRP A 20 -7.84 -10.12 15.94
N LEU A 21 -8.36 -11.34 15.86
CA LEU A 21 -8.08 -12.25 14.75
C LEU A 21 -8.69 -11.71 13.45
N VAL A 22 -9.89 -11.14 13.48
CA VAL A 22 -10.60 -10.68 12.27
C VAL A 22 -9.90 -9.51 11.56
N ASP A 23 -9.24 -8.61 12.29
CA ASP A 23 -8.55 -7.46 11.67
C ASP A 23 -7.26 -7.88 10.91
N SER A 24 -6.60 -8.95 11.37
CA SER A 24 -5.43 -9.55 10.71
C SER A 24 -5.77 -10.28 9.41
N ILE A 25 -7.00 -10.81 9.28
CA ILE A 25 -7.44 -11.57 8.08
C ILE A 25 -7.69 -10.63 6.89
N GLY A 26 -7.76 -9.31 7.12
CA GLY A 26 -8.09 -8.31 6.12
C GLY A 26 -6.92 -7.62 5.43
N THR A 27 -5.66 -7.94 5.76
CA THR A 27 -4.50 -7.29 5.14
C THR A 27 -3.56 -8.31 4.49
N PHE A 28 -3.28 -8.14 3.20
CA PHE A 28 -2.31 -8.97 2.45
C PHE A 28 -1.14 -8.12 2.02
N GLU A 29 0.08 -8.64 2.14
CA GLU A 29 1.29 -7.96 1.69
C GLU A 29 2.09 -8.85 0.74
N SER A 30 2.47 -8.28 -0.40
CA SER A 30 3.37 -8.90 -1.38
C SER A 30 4.66 -8.09 -1.46
N HIS A 31 5.79 -8.76 -1.62
CA HIS A 31 7.10 -8.12 -1.75
C HIS A 31 7.78 -8.51 -3.07
N TYR A 32 8.31 -7.51 -3.77
CA TYR A 32 9.04 -7.67 -5.02
C TYR A 32 10.40 -6.96 -4.93
N GLU A 33 11.47 -7.70 -5.15
CA GLU A 33 12.83 -7.14 -5.06
C GLU A 33 13.11 -6.10 -6.14
N THR A 34 12.51 -6.23 -7.32
CA THR A 34 12.75 -5.37 -8.49
C THR A 34 11.45 -5.03 -9.21
N TYR A 35 11.48 -3.94 -9.99
CA TYR A 35 10.39 -3.59 -10.91
C TYR A 35 10.05 -4.73 -11.88
N GLN A 36 11.06 -5.45 -12.37
CA GLN A 36 10.85 -6.57 -13.30
C GLN A 36 10.07 -7.71 -12.63
N ALA A 37 10.41 -8.06 -11.38
CA ALA A 37 9.68 -9.07 -10.61
C ALA A 37 8.20 -8.68 -10.37
N LEU A 38 7.93 -7.39 -10.23
CA LEU A 38 6.56 -6.86 -10.13
C LEU A 38 5.79 -6.90 -11.45
N ILE A 39 6.46 -6.73 -12.60
CA ILE A 39 5.80 -6.95 -13.91
C ILE A 39 5.45 -8.43 -14.05
N GLU A 40 6.39 -9.31 -13.73
CA GLU A 40 6.24 -10.77 -13.86
C GLU A 40 5.18 -11.35 -12.92
N SER A 41 4.88 -10.67 -11.80
CA SER A 41 3.79 -11.07 -10.90
C SER A 41 2.39 -10.79 -11.46
N GLU A 42 2.30 -10.08 -12.58
CA GLU A 42 1.04 -9.60 -13.17
C GLU A 42 0.23 -8.66 -12.24
N SER A 43 0.77 -8.23 -11.10
CA SER A 43 0.08 -7.34 -10.16
C SER A 43 -0.29 -6.01 -10.82
N MET A 44 0.57 -5.50 -11.72
CA MET A 44 0.22 -4.32 -12.51
C MET A 44 -0.86 -4.58 -13.55
N THR A 45 -0.81 -5.73 -14.23
CA THR A 45 -1.78 -6.13 -15.26
C THR A 45 -3.18 -6.32 -14.67
N HIS A 46 -3.26 -6.84 -13.44
CA HIS A 46 -4.50 -6.98 -12.68
C HIS A 46 -5.00 -5.66 -12.06
N GLY A 47 -4.30 -4.55 -12.26
CA GLY A 47 -4.66 -3.23 -11.72
C GLY A 47 -4.46 -3.09 -10.21
N TRP A 48 -3.72 -4.02 -9.59
CA TRP A 48 -3.46 -3.97 -8.15
C TRP A 48 -2.34 -2.99 -7.83
N VAL A 49 -1.32 -2.91 -8.68
CA VAL A 49 -0.27 -1.90 -8.61
C VAL A 49 -0.33 -0.98 -9.81
N SER A 50 -0.39 0.32 -9.57
CA SER A 50 -0.43 1.29 -10.66
C SER A 50 0.91 1.39 -11.42
N HIS A 51 0.85 1.50 -12.75
CA HIS A 51 1.99 1.73 -13.63
C HIS A 51 2.72 3.07 -13.43
N VAL A 52 2.29 3.89 -12.47
CA VAL A 52 2.85 5.21 -12.15
C VAL A 52 4.05 5.14 -11.20
N ILE A 53 4.56 3.94 -10.89
CA ILE A 53 5.82 3.81 -10.15
C ILE A 53 7.04 3.88 -11.09
N PRO A 54 8.17 4.48 -10.68
CA PRO A 54 9.37 4.58 -11.51
C PRO A 54 9.93 3.20 -11.91
N LYS A 55 10.52 3.10 -13.10
CA LYS A 55 11.14 1.84 -13.55
C LYS A 55 12.40 1.48 -12.77
N SER A 56 13.06 2.45 -12.15
CA SER A 56 14.16 2.20 -11.22
C SER A 56 13.71 1.65 -9.87
N SER A 57 12.42 1.37 -9.66
CA SER A 57 11.93 0.91 -8.37
C SER A 57 12.43 -0.49 -7.99
N TYR A 58 12.72 -0.65 -6.70
CA TYR A 58 13.18 -1.87 -6.06
C TYR A 58 12.65 -1.91 -4.62
N ASP A 59 12.74 -3.08 -3.97
CA ASP A 59 12.26 -3.25 -2.58
C ASP A 59 10.79 -2.77 -2.43
N ILE A 60 9.92 -3.36 -3.26
CA ILE A 60 8.54 -2.93 -3.48
C ILE A 60 7.61 -3.77 -2.61
N PHE A 61 6.84 -3.11 -1.75
CA PHE A 61 5.83 -3.70 -0.88
C PHE A 61 4.45 -3.26 -1.33
N GLU A 62 3.62 -4.22 -1.71
CA GLU A 62 2.23 -4.03 -2.09
C GLU A 62 1.35 -4.50 -0.92
N THR A 63 0.65 -3.59 -0.26
CA THR A 63 -0.25 -3.91 0.85
C THR A 63 -1.71 -3.67 0.44
N HIS A 64 -2.51 -4.73 0.50
CA HIS A 64 -3.95 -4.73 0.26
C HIS A 64 -4.71 -4.75 1.56
N ARG A 65 -5.69 -3.84 1.72
CA ARG A 65 -6.67 -3.92 2.81
C ARG A 65 -8.05 -4.24 2.26
N VAL A 66 -8.53 -5.43 2.56
CA VAL A 66 -9.88 -5.92 2.22
C VAL A 66 -10.96 -4.99 2.79
N SER A 67 -10.73 -4.49 4.00
CA SER A 67 -11.58 -3.47 4.61
C SER A 67 -11.21 -2.09 4.03
N GLY A 68 -11.98 -1.65 3.03
CA GLY A 68 -11.86 -0.32 2.42
C GLY A 68 -11.37 -0.30 0.98
N GLY A 69 -10.95 -1.42 0.40
CA GLY A 69 -10.49 -1.48 -1.00
C GLY A 69 -9.18 -0.72 -1.26
N ILE A 70 -8.45 -0.39 -0.20
CA ILE A 70 -7.26 0.44 -0.27
C ILE A 70 -6.06 -0.41 -0.64
N VAL A 71 -5.33 0.01 -1.68
CA VAL A 71 -4.02 -0.54 -2.03
C VAL A 71 -2.95 0.51 -1.77
N THR A 72 -1.96 0.14 -0.97
CA THR A 72 -0.78 0.97 -0.73
C THR A 72 0.46 0.27 -1.25
N VAL A 73 1.21 0.95 -2.11
CA VAL A 73 2.46 0.42 -2.65
C VAL A 73 3.61 1.27 -2.15
N ARG A 74 4.54 0.69 -1.41
CA ARG A 74 5.76 1.33 -0.94
C ARG A 74 6.94 0.80 -1.74
N PHE A 75 7.90 1.64 -2.06
CA PHE A 75 9.07 1.21 -2.84
C PHE A 75 10.26 2.12 -2.60
N ARG A 76 11.44 1.64 -2.97
CA ARG A 76 12.63 2.47 -3.17
C ARG A 76 12.83 2.73 -4.65
N PHE A 77 13.46 3.84 -5.01
CA PHE A 77 13.75 4.20 -6.40
C PHE A 77 15.03 5.04 -6.47
N GLN A 78 15.60 5.18 -7.68
CA GLN A 78 16.75 6.05 -7.89
C GLN A 78 16.33 7.52 -7.80
N PRO A 79 16.90 8.32 -6.87
CA PRO A 79 16.55 9.74 -6.78
C PRO A 79 16.77 10.46 -8.11
N GLY A 80 15.75 11.18 -8.58
CA GLY A 80 15.74 11.86 -9.88
C GLY A 80 15.10 11.06 -11.03
N ASP A 81 14.77 9.79 -10.83
CA ASP A 81 13.95 9.02 -11.79
C ASP A 81 12.46 9.36 -11.63
N THR A 82 12.08 10.58 -12.02
CA THR A 82 10.70 11.09 -11.90
C THR A 82 10.05 11.36 -13.26
N LYS A 83 10.80 11.24 -14.35
CA LYS A 83 10.35 11.61 -15.71
C LYS A 83 9.09 10.88 -16.15
N ASP A 84 9.02 9.58 -15.89
CA ASP A 84 7.85 8.77 -16.26
C ASP A 84 6.60 9.23 -15.50
N ILE A 85 6.73 9.62 -14.23
CA ILE A 85 5.64 10.14 -13.40
C ILE A 85 5.21 11.52 -13.88
N GLU A 86 6.16 12.42 -14.09
CA GLU A 86 5.91 13.78 -14.57
C GLU A 86 5.19 13.79 -15.93
N SER A 87 5.42 12.78 -16.77
CA SER A 87 4.73 12.63 -18.05
C SER A 87 3.28 12.14 -17.96
N ARG A 88 2.91 11.46 -16.86
CA ARG A 88 1.61 10.75 -16.70
C ARG A 88 0.70 11.38 -15.66
N CYS A 89 1.24 12.23 -14.80
CA CYS A 89 0.53 12.78 -13.67
C CYS A 89 0.43 14.30 -13.75
N ALA A 90 -0.58 14.86 -13.10
CA ALA A 90 -0.58 16.29 -12.83
C ALA A 90 0.65 16.62 -11.97
N GLY A 91 1.26 17.75 -12.28
CA GLY A 91 2.51 18.21 -11.66
C GLY A 91 2.45 18.27 -10.13
N PRO A 92 3.60 18.56 -9.50
CA PRO A 92 3.72 18.52 -8.05
C PRO A 92 2.65 19.39 -7.38
N THR A 93 1.90 18.76 -6.48
CA THR A 93 0.79 19.37 -5.72
C THR A 93 1.25 19.99 -4.41
N THR A 94 2.55 19.89 -4.10
CA THR A 94 3.17 20.41 -2.88
C THR A 94 4.48 21.11 -3.21
N ASN A 95 4.80 22.15 -2.45
CA ASN A 95 6.06 22.89 -2.54
C ASN A 95 7.09 22.42 -1.48
N ASP A 96 6.93 21.20 -0.96
CA ASP A 96 7.86 20.63 0.04
C ASP A 96 9.12 20.11 -0.67
N PRO A 97 10.33 20.64 -0.38
CA PRO A 97 11.57 20.21 -1.01
C PRO A 97 11.96 18.77 -0.65
N LYS A 98 11.36 18.18 0.40
CA LYS A 98 11.65 16.80 0.83
C LYS A 98 10.70 15.79 0.19
N ILE A 99 9.50 16.21 -0.16
CA ILE A 99 8.41 15.34 -0.59
C ILE A 99 7.72 15.94 -1.80
N THR A 100 7.76 15.24 -2.92
CA THR A 100 6.98 15.58 -4.10
C THR A 100 5.72 14.73 -4.16
N ARG A 101 4.56 15.35 -4.32
CA ARG A 101 3.26 14.66 -4.45
C ARG A 101 2.67 14.88 -5.82
N TYR A 102 2.41 13.81 -6.54
CA TYR A 102 1.74 13.83 -7.84
C TYR A 102 0.33 13.28 -7.71
N ARG A 103 -0.57 13.82 -8.53
CA ARG A 103 -1.91 13.26 -8.71
C ARG A 103 -1.99 12.66 -10.10
N CYS A 104 -2.14 11.35 -10.15
CA CYS A 104 -2.19 10.57 -11.37
C CYS A 104 -3.60 10.03 -11.58
N LEU A 105 -3.88 9.56 -12.79
CA LEU A 105 -5.05 8.72 -13.07
C LEU A 105 -4.56 7.32 -13.43
N HIS A 106 -5.09 6.31 -12.76
CA HIS A 106 -4.90 4.91 -13.10
C HIS A 106 -6.26 4.32 -13.44
N ASP A 107 -6.48 3.97 -14.70
CA ASP A 107 -7.75 3.43 -15.21
C ASP A 107 -9.00 4.26 -14.82
N GLY A 108 -8.83 5.58 -14.77
CA GLY A 108 -9.86 6.56 -14.40
C GLY A 108 -10.00 6.83 -12.91
N VAL A 109 -9.30 6.08 -12.06
CA VAL A 109 -9.26 6.27 -10.60
C VAL A 109 -8.13 7.24 -10.23
N PRO A 110 -8.38 8.25 -9.37
CA PRO A 110 -7.34 9.14 -8.89
C PRO A 110 -6.36 8.39 -7.99
N VAL A 111 -5.07 8.51 -8.29
CA VAL A 111 -3.99 7.89 -7.53
C VAL A 111 -3.05 8.98 -7.04
N VAL A 112 -2.65 8.89 -5.77
CA VAL A 112 -1.67 9.82 -5.19
C VAL A 112 -0.32 9.13 -5.11
N VAL A 113 0.68 9.73 -5.75
CA VAL A 113 2.07 9.27 -5.69
C VAL A 113 2.87 10.24 -4.86
N ARG A 114 3.58 9.73 -3.86
CA ARG A 114 4.45 10.49 -2.97
C ARG A 114 5.89 10.00 -3.16
N LEU A 115 6.77 10.89 -3.56
CA LEU A 115 8.20 10.61 -3.74
C LEU A 115 9.00 11.47 -2.76
N GLU A 116 9.87 10.83 -1.99
CA GLU A 116 10.83 11.51 -1.12
C GLU A 116 12.16 11.72 -1.86
N ALA A 117 12.83 12.84 -1.59
CA ALA A 117 14.15 13.13 -2.15
C ALA A 117 15.23 12.08 -1.78
N THR A 118 14.96 11.27 -0.75
CA THR A 118 15.81 10.18 -0.26
C THR A 118 15.69 8.89 -1.09
N GLY A 119 14.81 8.86 -2.09
CA GLY A 119 14.56 7.67 -2.92
C GLY A 119 13.53 6.70 -2.32
N GLN A 120 12.63 7.18 -1.47
CA GLN A 120 11.48 6.42 -0.98
C GLN A 120 10.19 6.88 -1.67
N GLY A 121 9.39 5.94 -2.14
CA GLY A 121 8.14 6.21 -2.83
C GLY A 121 6.96 5.50 -2.19
N GLN A 122 5.78 6.09 -2.34
CA GLN A 122 4.52 5.51 -1.92
C GLN A 122 3.42 5.86 -2.93
N VAL A 123 2.63 4.87 -3.31
CA VAL A 123 1.38 5.04 -4.04
C VAL A 123 0.22 4.70 -3.13
N HIS A 124 -0.83 5.51 -3.20
CA HIS A 124 -2.10 5.26 -2.53
C HIS A 124 -3.23 5.27 -3.56
N ILE A 125 -3.99 4.17 -3.60
CA ILE A 125 -5.17 3.99 -4.44
C ILE A 125 -6.36 3.85 -3.49
N ASP A 126 -7.32 4.77 -3.64
CA ASP A 126 -8.59 4.85 -2.89
C ASP A 126 -9.76 4.29 -3.71
#